data_AF-A0A7C7WKK8-F1
#
_entry.id   AF-A0A7C7WKK8-F1
#
_cell.length_a   1.000
_cell.length_b   1.000
_cell.length_c   1.000
_cell.angle_alpha   90.00
_cell.angle_beta   90.00
_cell.angle_gamma   90.00
#
_symmetry.space_group_name_H-M   'P 1'
#
loop_
_entity.id
_entity.type
_entity.pdbx_description
1 polymer ?
#
loop_
_entity_poly.entity_id
_entity_poly.type
_entity_poly.pdbx_seq_one_letter_code
_entity_poly.pdbx_strand_id
1 'polypeptide(L)' 'MLKRLLEAKPLIRIIESHSGLTGLIAETVRVECDGGVREFDGIWMSSLTDSAV' A
#
# COMPACT_ATOMS: atom_id res chain seq x y z
N MET A 1 -11.82 -4.86 -6.73
CA MET A 1 -10.50 -4.32 -7.15
C MET A 1 -9.34 -5.22 -6.75
N LEU A 2 -9.24 -5.69 -5.49
CA LEU A 2 -8.16 -6.59 -5.04
C LEU A 2 -8.02 -7.88 -5.87
N LYS A 3 -9.13 -8.58 -6.15
CA LYS A 3 -9.13 -9.81 -6.96
C LYS A 3 -8.39 -9.63 -8.30
N ARG A 4 -8.62 -8.51 -9.00
CA ARG A 4 -7.96 -8.20 -10.27
C ARG A 4 -6.46 -7.97 -10.11
N LEU A 5 -6.01 -7.37 -9.00
CA LEU A 5 -4.59 -7.17 -8.72
C LEU A 5 -3.88 -8.50 -8.43
N LEU A 6 -4.52 -9.40 -7.69
CA LEU A 6 -4.01 -10.74 -7.41
C LEU A 6 -3.91 -11.60 -8.68
N GLU A 7 -4.82 -11.41 -9.63
CA GLU A 7 -4.75 -12.08 -10.94
C GLU A 7 -3.68 -11.45 -11.87
N ALA A 8 -3.38 -10.16 -11.71
CA ALA A 8 -2.47 -9.43 -12.58
C ALA A 8 -0.99 -9.48 -12.16
N LYS A 9 -0.69 -9.60 -10.86
CA LYS A 9 0.67 -9.62 -10.33
C LYS A 9 0.89 -10.84 -9.44
N PRO A 10 2.00 -11.58 -9.59
CA PRO A 10 2.31 -12.75 -8.75
C PRO A 10 2.52 -12.38 -7.29
N LEU A 11 2.89 -11.13 -7.02
CA LEU A 11 3.03 -10.56 -5.68
C LEU A 11 2.56 -9.11 -5.71
N ILE A 12 1.67 -8.77 -4.79
CA ILE A 12 1.24 -7.39 -4.55
C ILE A 12 1.82 -6.91 -3.22
N ARG A 13 2.10 -5.61 -3.12
CA ARG A 13 2.65 -4.98 -1.91
C ARG A 13 1.60 -4.10 -1.27
N ILE A 14 1.19 -4.46 -0.06
CA ILE A 14 0.24 -3.69 0.73
C ILE A 14 0.96 -3.12 1.94
N ILE A 15 0.72 -1.85 2.24
CA ILE A 15 1.25 -1.18 3.45
C ILE A 15 0.11 -0.88 4.42
N GLU A 16 0.40 -0.98 5.71
CA GLU A 16 -0.53 -0.53 6.74
C GLU A 16 -0.44 0.99 6.91
N SER A 17 -1.58 1.67 6.91
CA SER A 17 -1.67 3.10 7.21
C SER A 17 -2.33 3.31 8.58
N HIS A 18 -1.83 4.29 9.32
CA HIS A 18 -2.28 4.61 10.69
C HIS A 18 -3.04 5.95 10.78
N SER A 19 -3.24 6.64 9.67
CA SER A 19 -3.97 7.92 9.57
C SER A 19 -4.24 8.27 8.11
N GLY A 20 -5.03 9.32 7.86
CA GLY A 20 -5.19 9.89 6.52
C GLY A 20 -3.87 10.41 5.94
N LEU A 21 -3.01 11.01 6.77
CA LEU A 21 -1.72 11.56 6.33
C LEU A 21 -0.77 10.46 5.86
N THR A 22 -0.64 9.38 6.62
CA THR A 22 0.19 8.23 6.21
C THR A 22 -0.38 7.54 4.98
N GLY A 23 -1.70 7.58 4.77
CA GLY A 23 -2.35 7.06 3.57
C GLY A 23 -1.98 7.87 2.32
N LEU A 24 -2.01 9.20 2.41
CA LEU A 24 -1.60 10.10 1.32
C LEU A 24 -0.11 9.94 0.95
N ILE A 25 0.74 9.71 1.96
CA ILE A 25 2.14 9.41 1.74
C ILE A 25 2.28 8.06 1.02
N ALA A 26 1.61 7.01 1.52
CA ALA A 26 1.66 5.68 0.91
C ALA A 26 1.18 5.64 -0.55
N GLU A 27 0.21 6.49 -0.91
CA GLU A 27 -0.29 6.62 -2.28
C GLU A 27 0.73 7.25 -3.24
N THR A 28 1.58 8.15 -2.74
CA THR A 28 2.50 8.95 -3.59
C THR A 28 3.95 8.47 -3.56
N VAL A 29 4.29 7.62 -2.59
CA VAL A 29 5.63 7.04 -2.45
C VAL A 29 5.94 6.07 -3.58
N ARG A 30 7.03 6.38 -4.27
CA ARG A 30 7.64 5.51 -5.28
C ARG A 30 9.15 5.66 -5.26
N VAL A 31 9.85 4.58 -5.57
CA VAL A 31 11.32 4.56 -5.64
C VAL A 31 11.78 3.91 -6.93
N GLU A 32 12.75 4.53 -7.61
CA GLU A 32 13.42 3.92 -8.76
C GLU A 32 14.43 2.88 -8.25
N CYS A 33 14.36 1.67 -8.79
CA CYS A 33 15.28 0.58 -8.48
C CYS A 33 15.83 -0.01 -9.78
N ASP A 34 16.95 -0.74 -9.67
CA ASP A 34 17.45 -1.57 -10.76
C ASP A 34 16.42 -2.66 -11.08
N GLY A 35 15.58 -2.41 -12.08
CA GLY A 35 14.43 -3.26 -12.43
C GLY A 35 13.06 -2.54 -12.45
N GLY A 36 13.03 -1.22 -12.25
CA GLY A 36 11.84 -0.39 -12.44
C GLY A 36 11.39 0.36 -11.18
N VAL A 37 10.23 1.01 -11.29
CA VAL A 37 9.63 1.75 -10.17
C VAL A 37 8.98 0.77 -9.19
N ARG A 38 9.28 0.93 -7.90
CA ARG A 38 8.58 0.24 -6.82
C ARG A 38 7.65 1.21 -6.11
N GLU A 39 6.40 0.78 -5.98
CA GLU A 39 5.31 1.45 -5.29
C GLU A 39 4.42 0.41 -4.58
N PHE A 40 3.49 0.88 -3.76
CA PHE A 40 2.50 0.03 -3.09
C PHE A 40 1.27 -0.15 -3.98
N ASP A 41 0.74 -1.38 -4.01
CA ASP A 41 -0.45 -1.76 -4.79
C ASP A 41 -1.76 -1.46 -4.05
N GLY A 42 -1.66 -1.11 -2.76
CA GLY A 42 -2.80 -0.77 -1.93
C GLY A 42 -2.41 -0.52 -0.48
N ILE A 43 -3.42 -0.10 0.29
CA ILE A 43 -3.30 0.22 1.70
C ILE A 43 -4.25 -0.69 2.48
N TRP A 44 -3.79 -1.15 3.65
CA TRP A 44 -4.61 -1.82 4.65
C TRP A 44 -4.69 -0.95 5.91
N MET A 45 -5.82 -1.03 6.62
CA MET A 45 -5.97 -0.43 7.95
C MET A 45 -6.57 -1.48 8.87
N SER A 46 -5.93 -1.73 10.01
CA SER A 46 -6.46 -2.64 11.01
C SER A 46 -7.32 -1.88 12.03
N SER A 47 -8.25 -2.59 12.67
CA SER A 47 -9.04 -2.03 13.77
C SER A 47 -8.18 -1.59 14.97
N LEU A 48 -7.00 -2.20 15.15
CA LEU A 48 -6.03 -1.80 16.17
C LEU A 48 -5.47 -0.40 15.86
N THR A 49 -5.18 -0.12 14.59
CA THR A 49 -4.67 1.19 14.17
C THR A 49 -5.72 2.30 14.23
N ASP A 50 -6.99 1.95 14.07
CA ASP A 50 -8.12 2.87 14.28
C ASP A 50 -8.35 3.16 15.77
N SER A 51 -8.06 2.20 16.64
CA SER A 51 -8.30 2.30 18.09
C SER A 51 -7.14 2.97 18.86
N ALA A 52 -5.93 2.95 18.32
CA ALA A 52 -4.71 3.44 18.98
C ALA A 52 -4.41 4.91 18.64
N VAL A 53 -5.41 5.78 18.82
CA VAL A 53 -5.27 7.25 18.75
C VAL A 53 -4.53 7.82 19.96
#